data_AF-A0A0R2R2U2-F1
#
_entry.id   AF-A0A0R2R2U2-F1
#
_cell.length_a   1.000
_cell.length_b   1.000
_cell.length_c   1.000
_cell.angle_alpha   90.00
_cell.angle_beta   90.00
_cell.angle_gamma   90.00
#
_symmetry.space_group_name_H-M   'P 1'
#
loop_
_entity.id
_entity.type
_entity.pdbx_description
1 polymer ?
#
loop_
_entity_poly.entity_id
_entity_poly.type
_entity_poly.pdbx_seq_one_letter_code
_entity_poly.pdbx_strand_id
1 'polypeptide(L)'
;MKSIIETLEGNKVKLSVEIDEVEFDRNIDKAFRKIANEIRIPGFRQGKAPRQLLQAQIGLGAARSQAIQDSIPEYLAQAVREHDVDLIATPQIEVTKGEEEGILGFDATCEVRPIVTVPGYNGLRIELPALLVKDEDVDDSMKSERARHGVLKDVENGRAIAKGDHVSLDLSGTREGTPVPGLNVEDWAYEVGKGWVSASFDEKLIGEKLDSTITYSEAPNGTTDVAEMTVVVKKVQEMVLDDLTDEWVAEHVSEFETVEAWKASLRKRLEEIKLNQTRSVFVERTTSALAELVTIEIPEAMIASDLQARVRNTVEQFQSQGVAIDQWLSATGQTTESFIENLRTESQKAVKVDLALRAVAVAQAITASEDDIELEIERIALQVGRKVNQVRKAYQENDALTELAAQIHKSQAVDWLLRNSALVDPEGNAIDADDLFGDESQGDSTE
;
A
#
# COMPACT_ATOMS: atom_id res chain seq x y z
N MET A 1 16.63 16.15 -35.21
CA MET A 1 16.49 14.79 -34.67
C MET A 1 15.47 14.02 -35.51
N LYS A 2 15.77 12.77 -35.85
CA LYS A 2 14.85 11.80 -36.45
C LYS A 2 14.77 10.58 -35.54
N SER A 3 13.57 10.08 -35.31
CA SER A 3 13.31 8.92 -34.47
C SER A 3 12.46 7.90 -35.24
N ILE A 4 12.78 6.62 -35.11
CA ILE A 4 12.05 5.51 -35.73
C ILE A 4 11.78 4.48 -34.64
N ILE A 5 10.55 3.97 -34.58
CA ILE A 5 10.15 2.89 -33.68
C ILE A 5 9.97 1.59 -34.47
N GLU A 6 10.56 0.52 -33.96
CA GLU A 6 10.40 -0.85 -34.47
C GLU A 6 9.93 -1.76 -33.33
N THR A 7 8.86 -2.52 -33.56
CA THR A 7 8.34 -3.49 -32.58
C THR A 7 9.19 -4.75 -32.60
N LEU A 8 9.66 -5.19 -31.43
CA LEU A 8 10.40 -6.45 -31.26
C LEU A 8 9.47 -7.55 -30.69
N GLU A 9 10.00 -8.77 -30.54
CA GLU A 9 9.28 -9.85 -29.87
C GLU A 9 9.04 -9.54 -28.38
N GLY A 10 7.88 -9.96 -27.88
CA GLY A 10 7.43 -9.68 -26.52
C GLY A 10 6.94 -8.24 -26.34
N ASN A 11 7.09 -7.70 -25.14
CA ASN A 11 6.75 -6.31 -24.79
C ASN A 11 7.95 -5.37 -24.97
N LYS A 12 8.68 -5.50 -26.08
CA LYS A 12 9.90 -4.73 -26.36
C LYS A 12 9.76 -3.93 -27.65
N VAL A 13 10.27 -2.71 -27.65
CA VAL A 13 10.39 -1.87 -28.85
C VAL A 13 11.81 -1.35 -28.97
N LYS A 14 12.27 -1.16 -30.20
CA LYS A 14 13.54 -0.55 -30.52
C LYS A 14 13.29 0.87 -31.01
N LEU A 15 13.83 1.85 -30.29
CA LEU A 15 13.82 3.25 -30.70
C LEU A 15 15.19 3.59 -31.31
N SER A 16 15.22 3.82 -32.62
CA SER A 16 16.43 4.27 -33.33
C SER A 16 16.37 5.79 -33.48
N VAL A 17 17.36 6.48 -32.95
CA VAL A 17 17.44 7.95 -32.96
C VAL A 17 18.68 8.38 -33.73
N GLU A 18 18.50 9.28 -34.70
CA GLU A 18 19.58 9.94 -35.43
C GLU A 18 19.53 11.47 -35.20
N ILE A 19 20.67 12.05 -34.83
CA ILE A 19 20.84 13.46 -34.53
C ILE A 19 21.90 14.05 -35.47
N ASP A 20 21.50 15.09 -36.20
CA ASP A 20 22.38 15.80 -37.11
C ASP A 20 23.52 16.49 -36.35
N GLU A 21 24.70 16.56 -36.98
CA GLU A 21 25.91 17.10 -36.35
C GLU A 21 25.73 18.53 -35.85
N VAL A 22 25.01 19.38 -36.57
CA VAL A 22 24.74 20.78 -36.18
C VAL A 22 23.95 20.87 -34.87
N GLU A 23 22.98 19.97 -34.69
CA GLU A 23 22.18 19.91 -33.47
C GLU A 23 23.02 19.39 -32.30
N PHE A 24 23.84 18.37 -32.58
CA PHE A 24 24.73 17.76 -31.60
C PHE A 24 25.90 18.66 -31.17
N ASP A 25 26.37 19.56 -32.04
CA ASP A 25 27.48 20.48 -31.76
C ASP A 25 27.18 21.42 -30.57
N ARG A 26 25.90 21.70 -30.33
CA ARG A 26 25.42 22.45 -29.14
C ARG A 26 25.64 21.66 -27.85
N ASN A 27 25.54 20.34 -27.88
CA ASN A 27 25.81 19.49 -26.73
C ASN A 27 27.32 19.33 -26.50
N ILE A 28 28.11 19.28 -27.58
CA ILE A 28 29.57 19.35 -27.50
C ILE A 28 30.01 20.65 -26.80
N ASP A 29 29.38 21.78 -27.14
CA ASP A 29 29.60 23.07 -26.45
C ASP A 29 29.28 23.01 -24.96
N LYS A 30 28.14 22.40 -24.59
CA LYS A 30 27.76 22.22 -23.18
C LYS A 30 28.79 21.34 -22.46
N ALA A 31 29.21 20.24 -23.07
CA ALA A 31 30.21 19.33 -22.51
C ALA A 31 31.56 20.04 -22.29
N PHE A 32 32.02 20.85 -23.24
CA PHE A 32 33.24 21.64 -23.07
C PHE A 32 33.13 22.61 -21.88
N ARG A 33 31.98 23.23 -21.65
CA ARG A 33 31.78 24.12 -20.49
C ARG A 33 31.77 23.36 -19.17
N LYS A 34 31.17 22.16 -19.15
CA LYS A 34 31.15 21.27 -17.98
C LYS A 34 32.57 20.84 -17.62
N ILE A 35 33.32 20.31 -18.59
CA ILE A 35 34.72 19.91 -18.40
C ILE A 35 35.59 21.11 -17.99
N ALA A 36 35.38 22.30 -18.58
CA ALA A 36 36.10 23.53 -18.21
C ALA A 36 35.89 23.97 -16.74
N ASN A 37 34.80 23.53 -16.10
CA ASN A 37 34.58 23.74 -14.68
C ASN A 37 35.32 22.72 -13.81
N GLU A 38 35.66 21.54 -14.34
CA GLU A 38 36.34 20.48 -13.60
C GLU A 38 37.87 20.59 -13.71
N ILE A 39 38.37 21.04 -14.86
CA ILE A 39 39.81 21.16 -15.11
C ILE A 39 40.34 22.59 -14.91
N ARG A 40 41.57 22.70 -14.41
CA ARG A 40 42.26 23.99 -14.27
C ARG A 40 43.07 24.30 -15.52
N ILE A 41 42.68 25.34 -16.25
CA ILE A 41 43.46 25.84 -17.40
C ILE A 41 44.36 27.02 -16.99
N PRO A 42 45.69 26.92 -17.19
CA PRO A 42 46.61 28.02 -16.91
C PRO A 42 46.20 29.32 -17.62
N GLY A 43 46.20 30.44 -16.89
CA GLY A 43 45.88 31.77 -17.45
C GLY A 43 44.38 32.11 -17.53
N PHE A 44 43.48 31.16 -17.25
CA PHE A 44 42.03 31.39 -17.26
C PHE A 44 41.41 31.10 -15.90
N ARG A 45 40.37 31.87 -15.55
CA ARG A 45 39.50 31.53 -14.43
C ARG A 45 38.74 30.24 -14.78
N GLN A 46 38.58 29.36 -13.79
CA GLN A 46 37.83 28.10 -13.91
C GLN A 46 36.47 28.35 -14.59
N GLY A 47 36.15 27.54 -15.61
CA GLY A 47 34.93 27.68 -16.42
C GLY A 47 34.92 28.78 -17.48
N LYS A 48 35.99 29.59 -17.62
CA LYS A 48 36.05 30.74 -18.56
C LYS A 48 37.07 30.58 -19.68
N ALA A 49 37.68 29.40 -19.83
CA ALA A 49 38.57 29.12 -20.95
C ALA A 49 37.77 29.07 -22.28
N PRO A 50 38.29 29.67 -23.37
CA PRO A 50 37.66 29.60 -24.70
C PRO A 50 37.62 28.17 -25.27
N ARG A 51 36.58 27.82 -26.05
CA ARG A 51 36.39 26.49 -26.67
C ARG A 51 37.64 26.01 -27.42
N GLN A 52 38.27 26.87 -28.21
CA GLN A 52 39.45 26.51 -29.01
C GLN A 52 40.63 26.03 -28.15
N LEU A 53 40.82 26.63 -26.96
CA LEU A 53 41.90 26.25 -26.04
C LEU A 53 41.56 24.95 -25.30
N LEU A 54 40.29 24.77 -24.92
CA LEU A 54 39.77 23.53 -24.34
C LEU A 54 39.93 22.36 -25.32
N GLN A 55 39.57 22.57 -26.58
CA GLN A 55 39.70 21.59 -27.64
C GLN A 55 41.16 21.19 -27.89
N ALA A 56 42.09 22.15 -27.85
CA ALA A 56 43.53 21.88 -27.98
C ALA A 56 44.11 21.08 -26.81
N GLN A 57 43.57 21.26 -25.60
CA GLN A 57 44.10 20.64 -24.38
C GLN A 57 43.48 19.26 -24.08
N ILE A 58 42.17 19.08 -24.33
CA ILE A 58 41.40 17.90 -23.93
C ILE A 58 41.08 17.01 -25.15
N GLY A 59 41.14 17.57 -26.36
CA GLY A 59 40.73 16.89 -27.59
C GLY A 59 39.22 16.93 -27.82
N LEU A 60 38.81 16.88 -29.09
CA LEU A 60 37.40 16.86 -29.48
C LEU A 60 36.70 15.57 -29.03
N GLY A 61 37.39 14.43 -29.08
CA GLY A 61 36.83 13.12 -28.74
C GLY A 61 36.33 13.04 -27.29
N ALA A 62 37.11 13.52 -26.32
CA ALA A 62 36.69 13.48 -24.90
C ALA A 62 35.44 14.34 -24.63
N ALA A 63 35.37 15.53 -25.22
CA ALA A 63 34.20 16.40 -25.12
C ALA A 63 32.98 15.79 -25.84
N ARG A 64 33.21 15.11 -26.96
CA ARG A 64 32.17 14.38 -27.69
C ARG A 64 31.62 13.21 -26.89
N SER A 65 32.46 12.34 -26.32
CA SER A 65 32.00 11.23 -25.47
C SER A 65 31.18 11.73 -24.27
N GLN A 66 31.64 12.82 -23.63
CA GLN A 66 30.88 13.45 -22.55
C GLN A 66 29.53 14.01 -23.05
N ALA A 67 29.51 14.63 -24.23
CA ALA A 67 28.28 15.13 -24.84
C ALA A 67 27.31 14.00 -25.19
N ILE A 68 27.80 12.86 -25.69
CA ILE A 68 26.99 11.67 -25.97
C ILE A 68 26.34 11.18 -24.68
N GLN A 69 27.13 10.99 -23.61
CA GLN A 69 26.63 10.50 -22.33
C GLN A 69 25.58 11.43 -21.70
N ASP A 70 25.79 12.75 -21.78
CA ASP A 70 24.89 13.73 -21.17
C ASP A 70 23.60 13.95 -22.00
N SER A 71 23.67 13.83 -23.33
CA SER A 71 22.55 14.17 -24.22
C SER A 71 21.66 12.99 -24.61
N ILE A 72 22.17 11.76 -24.58
CA ILE A 72 21.37 10.56 -24.87
C ILE A 72 20.08 10.51 -24.02
N PRO A 73 20.10 10.75 -22.69
CA PRO A 73 18.87 10.75 -21.88
C PRO A 73 17.85 11.81 -22.34
N GLU A 74 18.31 13.01 -22.71
CA GLU A 74 17.45 14.09 -23.21
C GLU A 74 16.77 13.69 -24.53
N TYR A 75 17.55 13.14 -25.46
CA TYR A 75 17.05 12.70 -26.77
C TYR A 75 16.15 11.48 -26.67
N LEU A 76 16.48 10.53 -25.79
CA LEU A 76 15.64 9.37 -25.53
C LEU A 76 14.29 9.81 -24.95
N ALA A 77 14.27 10.72 -23.96
CA ALA A 77 13.04 11.27 -23.41
C ALA A 77 12.19 11.98 -24.48
N GLN A 78 12.83 12.68 -25.42
CA GLN A 78 12.13 13.29 -26.55
C GLN A 78 11.52 12.25 -27.50
N ALA A 79 12.27 11.20 -27.88
CA ALA A 79 11.77 10.13 -28.74
C ALA A 79 10.62 9.35 -28.09
N VAL A 80 10.76 9.04 -26.80
CA VAL A 80 9.72 8.36 -25.99
C VAL A 80 8.42 9.17 -25.99
N ARG A 81 8.49 10.50 -25.83
CA ARG A 81 7.31 11.37 -25.92
C ARG A 81 6.71 11.46 -27.33
N GLU A 82 7.55 11.52 -28.35
CA GLU A 82 7.10 11.62 -29.74
C GLU A 82 6.32 10.38 -30.18
N HIS A 83 6.71 9.20 -29.70
CA HIS A 83 6.08 7.92 -30.02
C HIS A 83 5.13 7.39 -28.93
N ASP A 84 4.86 8.18 -27.89
CA ASP A 84 3.99 7.83 -26.75
C ASP A 84 4.31 6.46 -26.12
N VAL A 85 5.60 6.23 -25.84
CA VAL A 85 6.09 4.93 -25.34
C VAL A 85 6.02 4.86 -23.82
N ASP A 86 5.13 4.02 -23.27
CA ASP A 86 5.03 3.74 -21.83
C ASP A 86 6.14 2.75 -21.40
N LEU A 87 7.26 3.30 -20.94
CA LEU A 87 8.42 2.53 -20.48
C LEU A 87 8.19 1.93 -19.08
N ILE A 88 8.49 0.63 -18.93
CA ILE A 88 8.43 -0.07 -17.64
C ILE A 88 9.81 -0.33 -17.01
N ALA A 89 10.88 -0.08 -17.76
CA ALA A 89 12.27 -0.27 -17.32
C ALA A 89 13.19 0.76 -17.97
N THR A 90 14.36 0.99 -17.36
CA THR A 90 15.42 1.79 -17.98
C THR A 90 15.87 1.15 -19.29
N PRO A 91 15.80 1.86 -20.44
CA PRO A 91 16.17 1.29 -21.73
C PRO A 91 17.65 0.92 -21.83
N GLN A 92 17.96 -0.14 -22.57
CA GLN A 92 19.33 -0.50 -22.93
C GLN A 92 19.72 0.28 -24.17
N ILE A 93 20.77 1.09 -24.07
CA ILE A 93 21.20 2.00 -25.14
C ILE A 93 22.49 1.48 -25.76
N GLU A 94 22.51 1.43 -27.09
CA GLU A 94 23.67 1.10 -27.91
C GLU A 94 23.91 2.23 -28.91
N VAL A 95 25.10 2.85 -28.87
CA VAL A 95 25.47 3.88 -29.85
C VAL A 95 25.86 3.17 -31.14
N THR A 96 25.16 3.47 -32.23
CA THR A 96 25.34 2.80 -33.52
C THR A 96 26.25 3.58 -34.46
N LYS A 97 26.30 4.91 -34.35
CA LYS A 97 27.09 5.80 -35.22
C LYS A 97 27.51 7.07 -34.50
N GLY A 98 28.58 7.70 -34.99
CA GLY A 98 28.94 9.07 -34.61
C GLY A 98 29.64 9.19 -33.26
N GLU A 99 30.32 8.15 -32.79
CA GLU A 99 31.14 8.24 -31.57
C GLU A 99 32.31 9.22 -31.75
N GLU A 100 32.96 9.20 -32.92
CA GLU A 100 34.13 10.04 -33.20
C GLU A 100 33.76 11.34 -33.93
N GLU A 101 32.96 11.29 -35.00
CA GLU A 101 32.58 12.45 -35.83
C GLU A 101 31.22 12.23 -36.53
N GLY A 102 30.60 13.32 -37.01
CA GLY A 102 29.40 13.26 -37.86
C GLY A 102 28.07 13.07 -37.11
N ILE A 103 27.11 12.43 -37.78
CA ILE A 103 25.75 12.18 -37.27
C ILE A 103 25.81 11.18 -36.10
N LEU A 104 25.23 11.55 -34.96
CA LEU A 104 25.09 10.66 -33.82
C LEU A 104 23.87 9.77 -34.02
N GLY A 105 24.06 8.45 -33.98
CA GLY A 105 22.99 7.46 -34.03
C GLY A 105 23.06 6.55 -32.81
N PHE A 106 21.92 6.28 -32.18
CA PHE A 106 21.83 5.26 -31.12
C PHE A 106 20.50 4.50 -31.20
N ASP A 107 20.55 3.25 -30.75
CA ASP A 107 19.40 2.37 -30.61
C ASP A 107 19.10 2.18 -29.13
N ALA A 108 17.86 2.39 -28.72
CA ALA A 108 17.38 2.13 -27.38
C ALA A 108 16.38 0.97 -27.39
N THR A 109 16.78 -0.16 -26.78
CA THR A 109 15.87 -1.28 -26.54
C THR A 109 15.05 -0.97 -25.29
N CYS A 110 13.76 -0.76 -25.50
CA CYS A 110 12.82 -0.30 -24.51
C CYS A 110 11.86 -1.45 -24.16
N GLU A 111 11.73 -1.75 -22.87
CA GLU A 111 10.63 -2.60 -22.40
C GLU A 111 9.41 -1.71 -22.18
N VAL A 112 8.32 -2.04 -22.87
CA VAL A 112 7.07 -1.29 -22.86
C VAL A 112 6.02 -1.99 -22.03
N ARG A 113 5.09 -1.21 -21.48
CA ARG A 113 3.96 -1.76 -20.75
C ARG A 113 3.11 -2.62 -21.68
N PRO A 114 2.78 -3.87 -21.29
CA PRO A 114 1.93 -4.71 -22.10
C PRO A 114 0.50 -4.16 -22.12
N ILE A 115 -0.12 -4.17 -23.30
CA ILE A 115 -1.55 -3.86 -23.45
C ILE A 115 -2.32 -5.16 -23.22
N VAL A 116 -3.19 -5.18 -22.20
CA VAL A 116 -3.99 -6.36 -21.86
C VAL A 116 -5.45 -6.15 -22.23
N THR A 117 -6.14 -7.25 -22.50
CA THR A 117 -7.60 -7.26 -22.60
C THR A 117 -8.15 -8.12 -21.47
N VAL A 118 -9.17 -7.62 -20.78
CA VAL A 118 -9.76 -8.30 -19.62
C VAL A 118 -11.19 -8.63 -20.00
N PRO A 119 -11.51 -9.85 -20.43
CA PRO A 119 -12.89 -10.24 -20.70
C PRO A 119 -13.64 -10.48 -19.38
N GLY A 120 -14.93 -10.14 -19.31
CA GLY A 120 -15.78 -10.49 -18.15
C GLY A 120 -15.69 -9.55 -16.94
N TYR A 121 -15.06 -8.38 -17.08
CA TYR A 121 -15.00 -7.35 -16.04
C TYR A 121 -16.34 -6.65 -15.77
N ASN A 122 -17.29 -6.72 -16.70
CA ASN A 122 -18.60 -6.08 -16.54
C ASN A 122 -19.54 -7.00 -15.74
N GLY A 123 -20.13 -6.51 -14.65
CA GLY A 123 -21.01 -7.30 -13.79
C GLY A 123 -20.30 -8.30 -12.88
N LEU A 124 -19.07 -7.99 -12.43
CA LEU A 124 -18.34 -8.83 -11.45
C LEU A 124 -19.22 -9.06 -10.22
N ARG A 125 -19.42 -10.33 -9.86
CA ARG A 125 -20.19 -10.68 -8.65
C ARG A 125 -19.26 -10.64 -7.44
N ILE A 126 -19.49 -9.67 -6.56
CA ILE A 126 -18.67 -9.47 -5.36
C ILE A 126 -19.53 -9.71 -4.12
N GLU A 127 -19.13 -10.69 -3.32
CA GLU A 127 -19.71 -10.90 -2.00
C GLU A 127 -19.14 -9.87 -1.02
N LEU A 128 -19.96 -9.29 -0.15
CA LEU A 128 -19.56 -8.33 0.88
C LEU A 128 -20.08 -8.75 2.26
N PRO A 129 -19.44 -8.31 3.36
CA PRO A 129 -20.02 -8.44 4.70
C PRO A 129 -21.37 -7.74 4.81
N ALA A 130 -22.28 -8.27 5.62
CA ALA A 130 -23.58 -7.64 5.86
C ALA A 130 -23.41 -6.26 6.51
N LEU A 131 -24.01 -5.21 5.94
CA LEU A 131 -23.91 -3.83 6.42
C LEU A 131 -24.72 -3.55 7.71
N LEU A 132 -25.71 -4.38 8.02
CA LEU A 132 -26.58 -4.17 9.16
C LEU A 132 -25.81 -4.25 10.49
N VAL A 133 -25.86 -3.20 11.30
CA VAL A 133 -25.40 -3.23 12.69
C VAL A 133 -26.53 -3.80 13.54
N LYS A 134 -26.27 -4.93 14.21
CA LYS A 134 -27.27 -5.57 15.09
C LYS A 134 -27.29 -4.86 16.44
N ASP A 135 -28.43 -4.95 17.14
CA ASP A 135 -28.53 -4.43 18.50
C ASP A 135 -27.50 -5.06 19.44
N GLU A 136 -27.17 -6.33 19.22
CA GLU A 136 -26.11 -7.06 19.93
C GLU A 136 -24.74 -6.38 19.76
N ASP A 137 -24.38 -5.92 18.56
CA ASP A 137 -23.10 -5.23 18.30
C ASP A 137 -22.99 -3.91 19.09
N VAL A 138 -24.13 -3.21 19.21
CA VAL A 138 -24.23 -1.96 19.98
C VAL A 138 -24.13 -2.25 21.47
N ASP A 139 -24.86 -3.24 21.96
CA ASP A 139 -24.87 -3.60 23.38
C ASP A 139 -23.50 -4.14 23.84
N ASP A 140 -22.81 -4.92 23.00
CA ASP A 140 -21.44 -5.39 23.26
C ASP A 140 -20.44 -4.22 23.29
N SER A 141 -20.60 -3.25 22.39
CA SER A 141 -19.77 -2.04 22.37
C SER A 141 -20.00 -1.19 23.63
N MET A 142 -21.26 -1.00 24.05
CA MET A 142 -21.59 -0.30 25.30
C MET A 142 -21.00 -1.04 26.52
N LYS A 143 -21.08 -2.38 26.53
CA LYS A 143 -20.51 -3.20 27.59
C LYS A 143 -18.98 -3.06 27.64
N SER A 144 -18.31 -3.05 26.49
CA SER A 144 -16.86 -2.87 26.39
C SER A 144 -16.41 -1.49 26.91
N GLU A 145 -17.15 -0.43 26.61
CA GLU A 145 -16.86 0.90 27.14
C GLU A 145 -17.12 0.98 28.65
N ARG A 146 -18.23 0.41 29.14
CA ARG A 146 -18.53 0.32 30.58
C ARG A 146 -17.47 -0.48 31.34
N ALA A 147 -16.91 -1.53 30.74
CA ALA A 147 -15.87 -2.35 31.36
C ALA A 147 -14.61 -1.56 31.71
N ARG A 148 -14.35 -0.41 31.07
CA ARG A 148 -13.23 0.49 31.42
C ARG A 148 -13.42 1.18 32.77
N HIS A 149 -14.67 1.31 33.21
CA HIS A 149 -15.06 1.90 34.50
C HIS A 149 -15.49 0.84 35.52
N GLY A 150 -15.51 -0.44 35.11
CA GLY A 150 -15.90 -1.54 35.97
C GLY A 150 -14.88 -1.79 37.09
N VAL A 151 -15.36 -2.37 38.18
CA VAL A 151 -14.53 -2.76 39.32
C VAL A 151 -14.41 -4.28 39.35
N LEU A 152 -13.17 -4.77 39.43
CA LEU A 152 -12.90 -6.18 39.65
C LEU A 152 -13.22 -6.56 41.10
N LYS A 153 -14.16 -7.49 41.29
CA LYS A 153 -14.50 -8.06 42.60
C LYS A 153 -14.14 -9.53 42.65
N ASP A 154 -13.61 -9.96 43.78
CA ASP A 154 -13.27 -11.38 44.00
C ASP A 154 -14.57 -12.20 44.01
N VAL A 155 -14.61 -13.27 43.22
CA VAL A 155 -15.80 -14.14 43.18
C VAL A 155 -15.91 -14.97 44.46
N GLU A 156 -17.13 -15.27 44.88
CA GLU A 156 -17.35 -16.14 46.05
C GLU A 156 -16.74 -17.54 45.85
N ASN A 157 -16.23 -18.11 46.94
CA ASN A 157 -15.61 -19.43 46.95
C ASN A 157 -16.55 -20.50 46.38
N GLY A 158 -16.18 -21.05 45.23
CA GLY A 158 -16.86 -22.19 44.60
C GLY A 158 -17.59 -21.87 43.29
N ARG A 159 -17.69 -20.59 42.89
CA ARG A 159 -18.12 -20.22 41.53
C ARG A 159 -17.08 -20.71 40.52
N ALA A 160 -17.58 -21.36 39.46
CA ALA A 160 -16.75 -21.74 38.33
C ALA A 160 -16.39 -20.51 37.48
N ILE A 161 -15.19 -20.50 36.92
CA ILE A 161 -14.71 -19.46 36.01
C ILE A 161 -15.62 -19.41 34.79
N ALA A 162 -16.10 -18.21 34.48
CA ALA A 162 -16.91 -17.94 33.30
C ALA A 162 -16.13 -17.08 32.29
N LYS A 163 -16.60 -17.07 31.04
CA LYS A 163 -16.07 -16.17 30.00
C LYS A 163 -16.23 -14.71 30.45
N GLY A 164 -15.15 -13.93 30.37
CA GLY A 164 -15.08 -12.53 30.79
C GLY A 164 -14.60 -12.31 32.23
N ASP A 165 -14.41 -13.38 33.03
CA ASP A 165 -13.79 -13.26 34.35
C ASP A 165 -12.29 -12.94 34.20
N HIS A 166 -11.76 -12.17 35.14
CA HIS A 166 -10.34 -11.87 35.24
C HIS A 166 -9.69 -12.82 36.22
N VAL A 167 -8.72 -13.58 35.75
CA VAL A 167 -7.99 -14.56 36.56
C VAL A 167 -6.54 -14.15 36.73
N SER A 168 -5.98 -14.41 37.90
CA SER A 168 -4.53 -14.40 38.09
C SER A 168 -4.08 -15.85 38.07
N LEU A 169 -3.18 -16.19 37.15
CA LEU A 169 -2.72 -17.55 36.94
C LEU A 169 -1.21 -17.64 36.75
N ASP A 170 -0.67 -18.81 37.10
CA ASP A 170 0.68 -19.20 36.72
C ASP A 170 0.59 -20.11 35.50
N LEU A 171 1.31 -19.75 34.44
CA LEU A 171 1.44 -20.57 33.23
C LEU A 171 2.84 -21.12 33.16
N SER A 172 2.97 -22.44 32.95
CA SER A 172 4.24 -23.11 32.74
C SER A 172 4.17 -24.04 31.53
N GLY A 173 4.95 -23.73 30.49
CA GLY A 173 5.03 -24.48 29.25
C GLY A 173 6.38 -25.17 29.11
N THR A 174 6.35 -26.49 28.90
CA THR A 174 7.54 -27.31 28.65
C THR A 174 7.42 -28.13 27.37
N ARG A 175 8.54 -28.42 26.73
CA ARG A 175 8.63 -29.29 25.55
C ARG A 175 9.75 -30.29 25.79
N GLU A 176 9.42 -31.58 25.80
CA GLU A 176 10.37 -32.67 26.12
C GLU A 176 11.15 -32.41 27.42
N GLY A 177 10.51 -31.81 28.42
CA GLY A 177 11.12 -31.46 29.70
C GLY A 177 11.93 -30.16 29.72
N THR A 178 12.02 -29.43 28.61
CA THR A 178 12.69 -28.12 28.53
C THR A 178 11.68 -26.97 28.55
N PRO A 179 11.84 -25.93 29.38
CA PRO A 179 10.94 -24.77 29.39
C PRO A 179 10.93 -24.05 28.04
N VAL A 180 9.74 -23.70 27.55
CA VAL A 180 9.57 -22.91 26.34
C VAL A 180 9.65 -21.42 26.69
N PRO A 181 10.54 -20.63 26.05
CA PRO A 181 10.62 -19.18 26.26
C PRO A 181 9.26 -18.51 25.97
N GLY A 182 8.81 -17.63 26.85
CA GLY A 182 7.54 -16.91 26.71
C GLY A 182 6.28 -17.63 27.23
N LEU A 183 6.38 -18.91 27.63
CA LEU A 183 5.27 -19.68 28.21
C LEU A 183 5.47 -20.02 29.70
N ASN A 184 6.33 -19.28 30.39
CA ASN A 184 6.59 -19.44 31.82
C ASN A 184 6.41 -18.09 32.50
N VAL A 185 5.23 -17.85 33.06
CA VAL A 185 4.81 -16.57 33.65
C VAL A 185 4.08 -16.83 34.96
N GLU A 186 4.46 -16.10 36.01
CA GLU A 186 3.82 -16.16 37.32
C GLU A 186 2.91 -14.93 37.54
N ASP A 187 1.84 -15.10 38.31
CA ASP A 187 0.85 -14.08 38.68
C ASP A 187 0.28 -13.29 37.49
N TRP A 188 0.14 -13.95 36.34
CA TRP A 188 -0.33 -13.32 35.12
C TRP A 188 -1.82 -12.99 35.22
N ALA A 189 -2.16 -11.71 35.13
CA ALA A 189 -3.54 -11.25 35.02
C ALA A 189 -4.05 -11.46 33.59
N TYR A 190 -5.09 -12.28 33.46
CA TYR A 190 -5.66 -12.70 32.19
C TYR A 190 -7.19 -12.57 32.20
N GLU A 191 -7.77 -11.99 31.16
CA GLU A 191 -9.22 -11.98 30.94
C GLU A 191 -9.62 -13.24 30.14
N VAL A 192 -10.47 -14.08 30.72
CA VAL A 192 -10.87 -15.35 30.10
C VAL A 192 -11.73 -15.10 28.85
N GLY A 193 -11.29 -15.63 27.70
CA GLY A 193 -11.98 -15.50 26.41
C GLY A 193 -11.22 -14.72 25.34
N LYS A 194 -9.96 -14.34 25.56
CA LYS A 194 -9.10 -13.63 24.58
C LYS A 194 -8.31 -14.55 23.64
N GLY A 195 -8.22 -15.84 23.95
CA GLY A 195 -7.54 -16.85 23.15
C GLY A 195 -6.05 -16.60 22.95
N TRP A 196 -5.36 -15.92 23.88
CA TRP A 196 -3.99 -15.47 23.67
C TRP A 196 -2.94 -16.60 23.66
N VAL A 197 -3.15 -17.64 24.46
CA VAL A 197 -2.15 -18.72 24.66
C VAL A 197 -2.28 -19.80 23.57
N SER A 198 -3.47 -20.38 23.43
CA SER A 198 -3.80 -21.36 22.39
C SER A 198 -5.30 -21.31 22.09
N ALA A 199 -5.71 -21.94 20.99
CA ALA A 199 -7.11 -21.96 20.56
C ALA A 199 -8.06 -22.56 21.61
N SER A 200 -7.60 -23.57 22.37
CA SER A 200 -8.42 -24.23 23.40
C SER A 200 -8.21 -23.71 24.82
N PHE A 201 -7.28 -22.78 25.06
CA PHE A 201 -6.89 -22.33 26.40
C PHE A 201 -8.08 -21.84 27.24
N ASP A 202 -8.93 -20.99 26.66
CA ASP A 202 -10.08 -20.44 27.37
C ASP A 202 -11.11 -21.52 27.70
N GLU A 203 -11.32 -22.48 26.81
CA GLU A 203 -12.25 -23.60 27.04
C GLU A 203 -11.79 -24.50 28.20
N LYS A 204 -10.48 -24.58 28.44
CA LYS A 204 -9.92 -25.31 29.58
C LYS A 204 -10.07 -24.56 30.91
N LEU A 205 -10.08 -23.23 30.87
CA LEU A 205 -10.28 -22.39 32.06
C LEU A 205 -11.76 -22.29 32.44
N ILE A 206 -12.67 -22.23 31.46
CA ILE A 206 -14.10 -22.11 31.71
C ILE A 206 -14.61 -23.38 32.42
N GLY A 207 -15.31 -23.21 33.53
CA GLY A 207 -15.86 -24.31 34.34
C GLY A 207 -14.95 -24.74 35.50
N GLU A 208 -13.68 -24.34 35.49
CA GLU A 208 -12.73 -24.62 36.57
C GLU A 208 -12.91 -23.66 37.74
N LYS A 209 -12.21 -23.90 38.86
CA LYS A 209 -12.41 -23.17 40.13
C LYS A 209 -11.10 -22.53 40.60
N LEU A 210 -11.23 -21.64 41.59
CA LEU A 210 -10.08 -21.17 42.35
C LEU A 210 -9.21 -22.35 42.83
N ASP A 211 -7.89 -22.21 42.74
CA ASP A 211 -6.88 -23.23 43.08
C ASP A 211 -6.88 -24.48 42.18
N SER A 212 -7.56 -24.47 41.03
CA SER A 212 -7.47 -25.56 40.06
C SER A 212 -6.11 -25.58 39.35
N THR A 213 -5.53 -26.77 39.20
CA THR A 213 -4.39 -27.02 38.31
C THR A 213 -4.88 -27.73 37.06
N ILE A 214 -4.64 -27.14 35.91
CA ILE A 214 -5.05 -27.66 34.61
C ILE A 214 -3.78 -27.98 33.81
N THR A 215 -3.65 -29.22 33.35
CA THR A 215 -2.53 -29.63 32.49
C THR A 215 -3.05 -30.14 31.16
N TYR A 216 -2.52 -29.61 30.07
CA TYR A 216 -2.90 -30.00 28.72
C TYR A 216 -1.74 -29.79 27.74
N SER A 217 -1.79 -30.47 26.60
CA SER A 217 -0.73 -30.40 25.58
C SER A 217 -1.30 -29.84 24.28
N GLU A 218 -0.79 -28.70 23.82
CA GLU A 218 -1.22 -28.05 22.59
C GLU A 218 -0.09 -27.20 21.99
N ALA A 219 -0.19 -26.87 20.70
CA ALA A 219 0.69 -25.88 20.09
C ALA A 219 0.23 -24.47 20.50
N PRO A 220 1.11 -23.63 21.08
CA PRO A 220 0.80 -22.25 21.39
C PRO A 220 0.67 -21.43 20.09
N ASN A 221 -0.12 -20.36 20.15
CA ASN A 221 -0.36 -19.48 19.00
C ASN A 221 0.96 -18.97 18.40
N GLY A 222 1.07 -19.00 17.07
CA GLY A 222 2.28 -18.59 16.36
C GLY A 222 3.33 -19.68 16.19
N THR A 223 3.09 -20.91 16.67
CA THR A 223 3.97 -22.06 16.42
C THR A 223 3.17 -23.32 16.06
N THR A 224 3.82 -24.29 15.42
CA THR A 224 3.22 -25.60 15.10
C THR A 224 3.59 -26.69 16.09
N ASP A 225 4.49 -26.40 17.03
CA ASP A 225 5.12 -27.39 17.89
C ASP A 225 4.39 -27.50 19.24
N VAL A 226 3.98 -28.72 19.60
CA VAL A 226 3.25 -28.99 20.84
C VAL A 226 4.10 -28.69 22.08
N ALA A 227 3.50 -28.09 23.09
CA ALA A 227 4.06 -27.92 24.43
C ALA A 227 3.09 -28.46 25.49
N GLU A 228 3.63 -29.05 26.55
CA GLU A 228 2.88 -29.39 27.76
C GLU A 228 2.75 -28.13 28.63
N MET A 229 1.52 -27.67 28.81
CA MET A 229 1.20 -26.47 29.58
C MET A 229 0.49 -26.86 30.87
N THR A 230 0.98 -26.33 31.98
CA THR A 230 0.32 -26.41 33.28
C THR A 230 -0.06 -25.01 33.73
N VAL A 231 -1.33 -24.86 34.10
CA VAL A 231 -1.97 -23.60 34.49
C VAL A 231 -2.46 -23.75 35.91
N VAL A 232 -2.08 -22.83 36.79
CA VAL A 232 -2.56 -22.79 38.18
C VAL A 232 -3.34 -21.51 38.39
N VAL A 233 -4.63 -21.62 38.71
CA VAL A 233 -5.49 -20.46 38.94
C VAL A 233 -5.36 -20.02 40.40
N LYS A 234 -4.77 -18.86 40.64
CA LYS A 234 -4.56 -18.30 41.98
C LYS A 234 -5.66 -17.36 42.44
N LYS A 235 -6.29 -16.65 41.49
CA LYS A 235 -7.34 -15.68 41.78
C LYS A 235 -8.37 -15.67 40.67
N VAL A 236 -9.64 -15.52 41.03
CA VAL A 236 -10.74 -15.31 40.09
C VAL A 236 -11.49 -14.06 40.54
N GLN A 237 -11.67 -13.12 39.62
CA GLN A 237 -12.36 -11.87 39.85
C GLN A 237 -13.39 -11.67 38.73
N GLU A 238 -14.59 -11.25 39.08
CA GLU A 238 -15.58 -10.83 38.10
C GLU A 238 -15.52 -9.32 37.89
N MET A 239 -15.74 -8.90 36.64
CA MET A 239 -15.92 -7.50 36.31
C MET A 239 -17.35 -7.08 36.65
N VAL A 240 -17.52 -6.31 37.73
CA VAL A 240 -18.81 -5.74 38.09
C VAL A 240 -18.93 -4.36 37.46
N LEU A 241 -19.90 -4.23 36.56
CA LEU A 241 -20.28 -2.97 35.94
C LEU A 241 -21.38 -2.33 36.76
N ASP A 242 -21.28 -1.03 37.01
CA ASP A 242 -22.39 -0.26 37.60
C ASP A 242 -23.61 -0.27 36.67
N ASP A 243 -24.80 -0.15 37.23
CA ASP A 243 -26.04 -0.17 36.46
C ASP A 243 -26.06 0.92 35.38
N LEU A 244 -26.44 0.52 34.17
CA LEU A 244 -26.57 1.43 33.05
C LEU A 244 -27.80 2.32 33.25
N THR A 245 -27.53 3.54 33.72
CA THR A 245 -28.53 4.57 34.02
C THR A 245 -28.16 5.87 33.33
N ASP A 246 -29.13 6.78 33.17
CA ASP A 246 -28.86 8.10 32.58
C ASP A 246 -27.86 8.89 33.43
N GLU A 247 -27.90 8.71 34.76
CA GLU A 247 -26.90 9.27 35.68
C GLU A 247 -25.49 8.73 35.39
N TRP A 248 -25.34 7.42 35.18
CA TRP A 248 -24.04 6.83 34.84
C TRP A 248 -23.48 7.41 33.55
N VAL A 249 -24.33 7.58 32.52
CA VAL A 249 -23.94 8.16 31.22
C VAL A 249 -23.53 9.62 31.39
N ALA A 250 -24.30 10.42 32.11
CA ALA A 250 -23.96 11.83 32.36
C ALA A 250 -22.65 12.00 33.14
N GLU A 251 -22.31 11.07 34.04
CA GLU A 251 -21.07 11.10 34.83
C GLU A 251 -19.83 10.62 34.05
N HIS A 252 -19.98 9.63 33.17
CA HIS A 252 -18.84 8.93 32.54
C HIS A 252 -18.68 9.20 31.04
N VAL A 253 -19.74 9.68 30.37
CA VAL A 253 -19.76 9.95 28.93
C VAL A 253 -20.19 11.39 28.71
N SER A 254 -19.23 12.32 28.81
CA SER A 254 -19.45 13.77 28.84
C SER A 254 -20.22 14.38 27.66
N GLU A 255 -20.44 13.63 26.59
CA GLU A 255 -21.16 14.06 25.38
C GLU A 255 -22.66 13.75 25.41
N PHE A 256 -23.13 12.90 26.33
CA PHE A 256 -24.53 12.45 26.38
C PHE A 256 -25.11 12.52 27.80
N GLU A 257 -26.40 12.82 27.89
CA GLU A 257 -27.14 12.89 29.17
C GLU A 257 -28.03 11.65 29.40
N THR A 258 -28.27 10.83 28.37
CA THR A 258 -29.17 9.68 28.44
C THR A 258 -28.58 8.45 27.76
N VAL A 259 -28.97 7.27 28.23
CA VAL A 259 -28.60 5.97 27.66
C VAL A 259 -29.05 5.87 26.20
N GLU A 260 -30.24 6.38 25.88
CA GLU A 260 -30.77 6.34 24.52
C GLU A 260 -29.95 7.19 23.54
N ALA A 261 -29.57 8.42 23.94
CA ALA A 261 -28.75 9.29 23.12
C ALA A 261 -27.35 8.70 22.87
N TRP A 262 -26.74 8.12 23.91
CA TRP A 262 -25.45 7.44 23.77
C TRP A 262 -25.56 6.21 22.87
N LYS A 263 -26.59 5.36 23.05
CA LYS A 263 -26.83 4.18 22.23
C LYS A 263 -27.03 4.53 20.75
N ALA A 264 -27.80 5.59 20.45
CA ALA A 264 -28.02 6.07 19.09
C ALA A 264 -26.73 6.58 18.45
N SER A 265 -25.93 7.36 19.18
CA SER A 265 -24.62 7.85 18.70
C SER A 265 -23.65 6.70 18.44
N LEU A 266 -23.59 5.73 19.36
CA LEU A 266 -22.74 4.56 19.22
C LEU A 266 -23.14 3.70 18.03
N ARG A 267 -24.44 3.49 17.80
CA ARG A 267 -24.93 2.80 16.61
C ARG A 267 -24.47 3.52 15.34
N LYS A 268 -24.66 4.84 15.25
CA LYS A 268 -24.20 5.63 14.10
C LYS A 268 -22.69 5.49 13.87
N ARG A 269 -21.89 5.54 14.93
CA ARG A 269 -20.43 5.35 14.84
C ARG A 269 -20.07 3.94 14.33
N LEU A 270 -20.76 2.91 14.81
CA LEU A 270 -20.56 1.53 14.34
C LEU A 270 -20.98 1.36 12.87
N GLU A 271 -22.07 1.99 12.45
CA GLU A 271 -22.51 2.03 11.05
C GLU A 271 -21.45 2.69 10.16
N GLU A 272 -20.89 3.84 10.56
CA GLU A 272 -19.82 4.52 9.82
C GLU A 272 -18.54 3.67 9.71
N ILE A 273 -18.12 3.03 10.81
CA ILE A 273 -16.96 2.12 10.81
C ILE A 273 -17.20 0.95 9.86
N LYS A 274 -18.37 0.30 9.97
CA LYS A 274 -18.72 -0.87 9.18
C LYS A 274 -18.87 -0.53 7.70
N LEU A 275 -19.44 0.63 7.39
CA LEU A 275 -19.52 1.17 6.03
C LEU A 275 -18.12 1.37 5.43
N ASN A 276 -17.21 2.04 6.14
CA ASN A 276 -15.85 2.28 5.66
C ASN A 276 -15.03 0.99 5.49
N GLN A 277 -15.19 0.03 6.41
CA GLN A 277 -14.60 -1.30 6.28
C GLN A 277 -15.15 -2.04 5.05
N THR A 278 -16.47 -2.01 4.86
CA THR A 278 -17.12 -2.68 3.73
C THR A 278 -16.72 -2.06 2.40
N ARG A 279 -16.61 -0.73 2.31
CA ARG A 279 -16.05 -0.02 1.14
C ARG A 279 -14.64 -0.49 0.81
N SER A 280 -13.77 -0.58 1.82
CA SER A 280 -12.39 -1.03 1.64
C SER A 280 -12.32 -2.47 1.14
N VAL A 281 -13.11 -3.37 1.75
CA VAL A 281 -13.24 -4.77 1.33
C VAL A 281 -13.81 -4.87 -0.09
N PHE A 282 -14.75 -3.99 -0.45
CA PHE A 282 -15.34 -3.99 -1.78
C PHE A 282 -14.31 -3.63 -2.86
N VAL A 283 -13.53 -2.57 -2.65
CA VAL A 283 -12.43 -2.19 -3.54
C VAL A 283 -11.42 -3.33 -3.68
N GLU A 284 -11.02 -3.93 -2.56
CA GLU A 284 -10.06 -5.04 -2.55
C GLU A 284 -10.58 -6.26 -3.31
N ARG A 285 -11.82 -6.71 -3.03
CA ARG A 285 -12.41 -7.88 -3.68
C ARG A 285 -12.64 -7.66 -5.18
N THR A 286 -13.11 -6.47 -5.56
CA THR A 286 -13.35 -6.12 -6.97
C THR A 286 -12.07 -6.09 -7.77
N THR A 287 -11.04 -5.40 -7.27
CA THR A 287 -9.74 -5.35 -7.94
C THR A 287 -9.05 -6.71 -7.96
N SER A 288 -9.21 -7.53 -6.91
CA SER A 288 -8.72 -8.90 -6.89
C SER A 288 -9.38 -9.77 -7.94
N ALA A 289 -10.72 -9.75 -8.02
CA ALA A 289 -11.47 -10.49 -9.04
C ALA A 289 -11.09 -10.03 -10.46
N LEU A 290 -10.88 -8.73 -10.66
CA LEU A 290 -10.41 -8.18 -11.92
C LEU A 290 -8.99 -8.68 -12.28
N ALA A 291 -8.08 -8.77 -11.32
CA ALA A 291 -6.73 -9.26 -11.53
C ALA A 291 -6.67 -10.75 -11.90
N GLU A 292 -7.62 -11.56 -11.41
CA GLU A 292 -7.73 -12.98 -11.76
C GLU A 292 -8.10 -13.19 -13.24
N LEU A 293 -8.76 -12.21 -13.87
CA LEU A 293 -9.09 -12.23 -15.29
C LEU A 293 -7.88 -11.92 -16.19
N VAL A 294 -6.74 -11.47 -15.63
CA VAL A 294 -5.50 -11.21 -16.37
C VAL A 294 -4.69 -12.50 -16.52
N THR A 295 -4.68 -13.05 -17.74
CA THR A 295 -4.00 -14.31 -18.06
C THR A 295 -2.60 -14.16 -18.64
N ILE A 296 -2.14 -12.92 -18.90
CA ILE A 296 -0.82 -12.70 -19.48
C ILE A 296 0.30 -12.91 -18.46
N GLU A 297 1.48 -13.26 -18.96
CA GLU A 297 2.70 -13.21 -18.15
C GLU A 297 3.11 -11.75 -17.95
N ILE A 298 3.30 -11.38 -16.69
CA ILE A 298 3.68 -10.01 -16.32
C ILE A 298 5.18 -9.85 -16.51
N PRO A 299 5.64 -8.76 -17.14
CA PRO A 299 7.06 -8.47 -17.23
C PRO A 299 7.71 -8.36 -15.85
N GLU A 300 8.84 -9.04 -15.66
CA GLU A 300 9.59 -9.05 -14.40
C GLU A 300 9.98 -7.63 -13.95
N ALA A 301 10.29 -6.74 -14.89
CA ALA A 301 10.63 -5.35 -14.58
C ALA A 301 9.51 -4.61 -13.82
N MET A 302 8.24 -4.88 -14.14
CA MET A 302 7.11 -4.27 -13.44
C MET A 302 6.99 -4.81 -12.01
N ILE A 303 7.17 -6.12 -11.83
CA ILE A 303 7.13 -6.76 -10.50
C ILE A 303 8.27 -6.24 -9.63
N ALA A 304 9.48 -6.15 -10.19
CA ALA A 304 10.66 -5.66 -9.49
C ALA A 304 10.52 -4.19 -9.06
N SER A 305 9.95 -3.34 -9.93
CA SER A 305 9.69 -1.94 -9.63
C SER A 305 8.69 -1.76 -8.47
N ASP A 306 7.55 -2.45 -8.51
CA ASP A 306 6.54 -2.41 -7.43
C ASP A 306 7.14 -2.97 -6.12
N LEU A 307 7.85 -4.10 -6.20
CA LEU A 307 8.52 -4.70 -5.05
C LEU A 307 9.52 -3.75 -4.40
N GLN A 308 10.36 -3.09 -5.19
CA GLN A 308 11.32 -2.11 -4.67
C GLN A 308 10.61 -0.94 -3.97
N ALA A 309 9.53 -0.43 -4.57
CA ALA A 309 8.74 0.64 -3.98
C ALA A 309 8.07 0.18 -2.66
N ARG A 310 7.50 -1.02 -2.66
CA ARG A 310 6.84 -1.62 -1.49
C ARG A 310 7.83 -1.87 -0.36
N VAL A 311 8.98 -2.48 -0.64
CA VAL A 311 10.06 -2.67 0.35
C VAL A 311 10.49 -1.34 0.95
N ARG A 312 10.73 -0.33 0.12
CA ARG A 312 11.11 1.01 0.58
C ARG A 312 10.04 1.62 1.49
N ASN A 313 8.77 1.61 1.06
CA ASN A 313 7.66 2.16 1.82
C ASN A 313 7.50 1.44 3.17
N THR A 314 7.61 0.11 3.18
CA THR A 314 7.54 -0.68 4.41
C THR A 314 8.69 -0.35 5.36
N VAL A 315 9.92 -0.24 4.85
CA VAL A 315 11.09 0.16 5.64
C VAL A 315 10.92 1.57 6.22
N GLU A 316 10.49 2.53 5.42
CA GLU A 316 10.23 3.91 5.85
C GLU A 316 9.14 3.96 6.93
N GLN A 317 8.07 3.17 6.78
CA GLN A 317 7.00 3.04 7.76
C GLN A 317 7.52 2.50 9.10
N PHE A 318 8.33 1.44 9.09
CA PHE A 318 8.94 0.88 10.31
C PHE A 318 9.90 1.88 10.97
N GLN A 319 10.75 2.55 10.17
CA GLN A 319 11.68 3.57 10.68
C GLN A 319 10.93 4.74 11.33
N SER A 320 9.80 5.17 10.75
CA SER A 320 8.98 6.24 11.33
C SER A 320 8.38 5.88 12.70
N GLN A 321 8.20 4.58 12.96
CA GLN A 321 7.72 4.03 14.22
C GLN A 321 8.87 3.67 15.18
N GLY A 322 10.13 3.91 14.79
CA GLY A 322 11.31 3.60 15.59
C GLY A 322 11.64 2.11 15.67
N VAL A 323 11.11 1.28 14.76
CA VAL A 323 11.31 -0.17 14.73
C VAL A 323 12.31 -0.52 13.65
N ALA A 324 13.36 -1.27 14.01
CA ALA A 324 14.28 -1.84 13.02
C ALA A 324 13.64 -3.09 12.39
N ILE A 325 13.68 -3.18 11.06
CA ILE A 325 13.05 -4.30 10.32
C ILE A 325 13.62 -5.67 10.75
N ASP A 326 14.93 -5.75 11.01
CA ASP A 326 15.59 -6.97 11.48
C ASP A 326 15.06 -7.44 12.85
N GLN A 327 14.73 -6.49 13.72
CA GLN A 327 14.16 -6.78 15.04
C GLN A 327 12.73 -7.30 14.91
N TRP A 328 11.93 -6.72 14.01
CA TRP A 328 10.57 -7.18 13.74
C TRP A 328 10.53 -8.56 13.09
N LEU A 329 11.41 -8.81 12.11
CA LEU A 329 11.57 -10.13 11.48
C LEU A 329 11.95 -11.20 12.51
N SER A 330 12.90 -10.86 13.40
CA SER A 330 13.30 -11.76 14.50
C SER A 330 12.15 -12.02 15.49
N ALA A 331 11.36 -10.99 15.83
CA ALA A 331 10.23 -11.11 16.76
C ALA A 331 9.05 -11.91 16.17
N THR A 332 8.85 -11.84 14.85
CA THR A 332 7.79 -12.56 14.13
C THR A 332 8.24 -13.92 13.61
N GLY A 333 9.52 -14.28 13.77
CA GLY A 333 10.08 -15.54 13.28
C GLY A 333 10.18 -15.64 11.76
N GLN A 334 10.12 -14.51 11.04
CA GLN A 334 10.20 -14.47 9.58
C GLN A 334 11.64 -14.27 9.12
N THR A 335 12.04 -14.95 8.03
CA THR A 335 13.32 -14.67 7.36
C THR A 335 13.16 -13.54 6.36
N THR A 336 14.26 -12.84 6.06
CA THR A 336 14.30 -11.78 5.04
C THR A 336 13.82 -12.31 3.68
N GLU A 337 14.18 -13.54 3.31
CA GLU A 337 13.74 -14.17 2.07
C GLU A 337 12.22 -14.39 2.05
N SER A 338 11.64 -14.91 3.15
CA SER A 338 10.20 -15.13 3.25
C SER A 338 9.41 -13.82 3.18
N PHE A 339 9.93 -12.76 3.78
CA PHE A 339 9.35 -11.42 3.74
C PHE A 339 9.36 -10.85 2.31
N ILE A 340 10.50 -10.93 1.62
CA ILE A 340 10.63 -10.47 0.23
C ILE A 340 9.70 -11.28 -0.69
N GLU A 341 9.59 -12.59 -0.51
CA GLU A 341 8.72 -13.44 -1.34
C GLU A 341 7.22 -13.13 -1.14
N ASN A 342 6.81 -12.86 0.11
CA ASN A 342 5.45 -12.40 0.40
C ASN A 342 5.16 -11.06 -0.31
N LEU A 343 6.06 -10.08 -0.18
CA LEU A 343 5.91 -8.80 -0.86
C LEU A 343 5.94 -8.95 -2.39
N ARG A 344 6.72 -9.90 -2.92
CA ARG A 344 6.77 -10.20 -4.35
C ARG A 344 5.43 -10.74 -4.85
N THR A 345 4.80 -11.63 -4.09
CA THR A 345 3.45 -12.14 -4.39
C THR A 345 2.42 -11.02 -4.40
N GLU A 346 2.47 -10.11 -3.42
CA GLU A 346 1.62 -8.91 -3.41
C GLU A 346 1.89 -7.99 -4.61
N SER A 347 3.16 -7.81 -4.97
CA SER A 347 3.60 -6.98 -6.09
C SER A 347 3.09 -7.54 -7.42
N GLN A 348 3.14 -8.86 -7.60
CA GLN A 348 2.54 -9.53 -8.76
C GLN A 348 1.04 -9.23 -8.86
N LYS A 349 0.30 -9.36 -7.75
CA LYS A 349 -1.13 -9.03 -7.71
C LYS A 349 -1.38 -7.56 -8.03
N ALA A 350 -0.61 -6.64 -7.43
CA ALA A 350 -0.73 -5.20 -7.65
C ALA A 350 -0.49 -4.81 -9.11
N VAL A 351 0.52 -5.40 -9.76
CA VAL A 351 0.78 -5.16 -11.19
C VAL A 351 -0.34 -5.72 -12.06
N LYS A 352 -0.90 -6.90 -11.75
CA LYS A 352 -2.09 -7.40 -12.47
C LYS A 352 -3.27 -6.45 -12.35
N VAL A 353 -3.54 -5.98 -11.13
CA VAL A 353 -4.60 -4.99 -10.87
C VAL A 353 -4.36 -3.73 -11.70
N ASP A 354 -3.13 -3.21 -11.72
CA ASP A 354 -2.78 -2.02 -12.51
C ASP A 354 -3.06 -2.20 -14.00
N LEU A 355 -2.57 -3.29 -14.59
CA LEU A 355 -2.78 -3.60 -16.01
C LEU A 355 -4.27 -3.79 -16.31
N ALA A 356 -5.00 -4.46 -15.42
CA ALA A 356 -6.41 -4.73 -15.62
C ALA A 356 -7.25 -3.46 -15.58
N LEU A 357 -7.00 -2.57 -14.60
CA LEU A 357 -7.69 -1.29 -14.48
C LEU A 357 -7.42 -0.39 -15.68
N ARG A 358 -6.17 -0.35 -16.17
CA ARG A 358 -5.83 0.36 -17.41
C ARG A 358 -6.59 -0.20 -18.60
N ALA A 359 -6.72 -1.52 -18.72
CA ALA A 359 -7.50 -2.13 -19.79
C ALA A 359 -8.99 -1.81 -19.71
N VAL A 360 -9.56 -1.74 -18.50
CA VAL A 360 -10.94 -1.29 -18.29
C VAL A 360 -11.10 0.18 -18.69
N ALA A 361 -10.16 1.05 -18.29
CA ALA A 361 -10.17 2.47 -18.68
C ALA A 361 -10.19 2.62 -20.21
N VAL A 362 -9.32 1.89 -20.92
CA VAL A 362 -9.28 1.88 -22.39
C VAL A 362 -10.59 1.33 -22.98
N ALA A 363 -11.09 0.20 -22.47
CA ALA A 363 -12.30 -0.43 -23.00
C ALA A 363 -13.56 0.41 -22.81
N GLN A 364 -13.62 1.22 -21.76
CA GLN A 364 -14.72 2.13 -21.44
C GLN A 364 -14.47 3.56 -21.95
N ALA A 365 -13.35 3.80 -22.65
CA ALA A 365 -12.92 5.13 -23.10
C ALA A 365 -12.90 6.19 -21.98
N ILE A 366 -12.48 5.78 -20.78
CA ILE A 366 -12.30 6.65 -19.62
C ILE A 366 -11.03 7.45 -19.85
N THR A 367 -11.17 8.78 -19.87
CA THR A 367 -10.07 9.73 -20.06
C THR A 367 -10.18 10.85 -19.06
N ALA A 368 -9.06 11.24 -18.46
CA ALA A 368 -8.92 12.36 -17.55
C ALA A 368 -9.03 13.62 -18.38
N SER A 369 -10.06 14.40 -18.08
CA SER A 369 -10.22 15.74 -18.60
C SER A 369 -9.17 16.68 -17.98
N GLU A 370 -8.98 17.84 -18.61
CA GLU A 370 -8.13 18.87 -18.01
C GLU A 370 -8.70 19.37 -16.66
N ASP A 371 -10.03 19.33 -16.51
CA ASP A 371 -10.73 19.66 -15.27
C ASP A 371 -10.43 18.62 -14.17
N ASP A 372 -10.41 17.33 -14.49
CA ASP A 372 -10.03 16.26 -13.53
C ASP A 372 -8.60 16.46 -13.02
N ILE A 373 -7.68 16.82 -13.93
CA ILE A 373 -6.28 17.09 -13.58
C ILE A 373 -6.19 18.31 -12.66
N GLU A 374 -6.94 19.38 -12.95
CA GLU A 374 -6.92 20.58 -12.11
C GLU A 374 -7.49 20.29 -10.72
N LEU A 375 -8.61 19.57 -10.61
CA LEU A 375 -9.21 19.16 -9.34
C LEU A 375 -8.25 18.33 -8.50
N GLU A 376 -7.53 17.38 -9.11
CA GLU A 376 -6.55 16.57 -8.38
C GLU A 376 -5.34 17.42 -7.94
N ILE A 377 -4.88 18.36 -8.75
CA ILE A 377 -3.82 19.30 -8.37
C ILE A 377 -4.28 20.20 -7.20
N GLU A 378 -5.53 20.67 -7.21
CA GLU A 378 -6.12 21.45 -6.10
C GLU A 378 -6.14 20.64 -4.81
N ARG A 379 -6.57 19.37 -4.88
CA ARG A 379 -6.58 18.45 -3.75
C ARG A 379 -5.18 18.24 -3.18
N ILE A 380 -4.20 17.97 -4.05
CA ILE A 380 -2.79 17.83 -3.65
C ILE A 380 -2.30 19.13 -3.00
N ALA A 381 -2.62 20.29 -3.59
CA ALA A 381 -2.20 21.60 -3.08
C ALA A 381 -2.72 21.86 -1.66
N LEU A 382 -3.97 21.49 -1.36
CA LEU A 382 -4.55 21.54 -0.02
C LEU A 382 -3.81 20.62 0.95
N GLN A 383 -3.53 19.38 0.55
CA GLN A 383 -2.85 18.39 1.39
C GLN A 383 -1.42 18.82 1.76
N VAL A 384 -0.67 19.40 0.80
CA VAL A 384 0.72 19.84 1.04
C VAL A 384 0.83 21.29 1.51
N GLY A 385 -0.29 22.01 1.64
CA GLY A 385 -0.32 23.42 2.06
C GLY A 385 0.40 24.38 1.10
N ARG A 386 0.37 24.13 -0.21
CA ARG A 386 1.00 24.97 -1.24
C ARG A 386 -0.04 25.59 -2.17
N LYS A 387 0.36 26.60 -2.96
CA LYS A 387 -0.51 27.20 -3.97
C LYS A 387 -0.62 26.28 -5.20
N VAL A 388 -1.84 26.12 -5.73
CA VAL A 388 -2.18 25.30 -6.92
C VAL A 388 -1.19 25.53 -8.07
N ASN A 389 -1.00 26.79 -8.48
CA ASN A 389 -0.06 27.16 -9.55
C ASN A 389 1.39 26.67 -9.33
N GLN A 390 1.87 26.59 -8.09
CA GLN A 390 3.21 26.09 -7.80
C GLN A 390 3.27 24.57 -7.91
N VAL A 391 2.21 23.87 -7.49
CA VAL A 391 2.09 22.42 -7.62
C VAL A 391 2.01 22.05 -9.10
N ARG A 392 1.11 22.67 -9.88
CA ARG A 392 1.00 22.44 -11.33
C ARG A 392 2.34 22.63 -12.05
N LYS A 393 3.04 23.73 -11.75
CA LYS A 393 4.35 24.00 -12.34
C LYS A 393 5.39 22.93 -11.99
N ALA A 394 5.40 22.44 -10.76
CA ALA A 394 6.30 21.36 -10.36
C ALA A 394 6.02 20.06 -11.11
N TYR A 395 4.75 19.70 -11.31
CA TYR A 395 4.39 18.52 -12.11
C TYR A 395 4.78 18.69 -13.59
N GLN A 396 4.61 19.89 -14.16
CA GLN A 396 5.05 20.22 -15.52
C GLN A 396 6.57 20.15 -15.68
N GLU A 397 7.32 20.74 -14.74
CA GLU A 397 8.79 20.75 -14.79
C GLU A 397 9.41 19.35 -14.64
N ASN A 398 8.70 18.42 -14.00
CA ASN A 398 9.12 17.03 -13.82
C ASN A 398 8.50 16.05 -14.83
N ASP A 399 7.82 16.54 -15.88
CA ASP A 399 7.10 15.71 -16.86
C ASP A 399 6.10 14.72 -16.21
N ALA A 400 5.55 15.05 -15.04
CA ALA A 400 4.74 14.17 -14.20
C ALA A 400 3.22 14.29 -14.45
N LEU A 401 2.78 15.19 -15.33
CA LEU A 401 1.36 15.35 -15.65
C LEU A 401 0.76 14.12 -16.33
N THR A 402 1.53 13.42 -17.18
CA THR A 402 1.07 12.20 -17.86
C THR A 402 0.83 11.07 -16.85
N GLU A 403 1.72 10.93 -15.86
CA GLU A 403 1.55 9.97 -14.78
C GLU A 403 0.34 10.31 -13.90
N LEU A 404 0.14 11.60 -13.60
CA LEU A 404 -1.04 12.06 -12.88
C LEU A 404 -2.34 11.73 -13.63
N ALA A 405 -2.39 11.98 -14.93
CA ALA A 405 -3.53 11.61 -15.77
C ALA A 405 -3.77 10.09 -15.76
N ALA A 406 -2.71 9.28 -15.85
CA ALA A 406 -2.81 7.82 -15.75
C ALA A 406 -3.35 7.36 -14.39
N GLN A 407 -2.95 8.03 -13.30
CA GLN A 407 -3.48 7.77 -11.96
C GLN A 407 -4.97 8.12 -11.85
N ILE A 408 -5.39 9.25 -12.44
CA ILE A 408 -6.81 9.65 -12.50
C ILE A 408 -7.62 8.64 -13.29
N HIS A 409 -7.16 8.21 -14.48
CA HIS A 409 -7.82 7.18 -15.28
C HIS A 409 -8.07 5.91 -14.47
N LYS A 410 -7.05 5.49 -13.71
CA LYS A 410 -7.13 4.29 -12.87
C LYS A 410 -8.18 4.47 -11.76
N SER A 411 -8.20 5.63 -11.11
CA SER A 411 -9.19 5.93 -10.07
C SER A 411 -10.61 5.93 -10.63
N GLN A 412 -10.84 6.56 -11.79
CA GLN A 412 -12.13 6.57 -12.47
C GLN A 412 -12.54 5.17 -12.94
N ALA A 413 -11.60 4.33 -13.40
CA ALA A 413 -11.88 2.94 -13.75
C ALA A 413 -12.28 2.09 -12.55
N VAL A 414 -11.66 2.32 -11.38
CA VAL A 414 -12.08 1.68 -10.12
C VAL A 414 -13.51 2.09 -9.78
N ASP A 415 -13.82 3.39 -9.76
CA ASP A 415 -15.17 3.87 -9.47
C ASP A 415 -16.22 3.29 -10.44
N TRP A 416 -15.94 3.30 -11.74
CA TRP A 416 -16.79 2.67 -12.74
C TRP A 416 -17.01 1.18 -12.44
N LEU A 417 -15.96 0.42 -12.09
CA LEU A 417 -16.09 -0.99 -11.75
C LEU A 417 -16.95 -1.22 -10.52
N LEU A 418 -16.80 -0.39 -9.49
CA LEU A 418 -17.56 -0.51 -8.25
C LEU A 418 -19.06 -0.30 -8.52
N ARG A 419 -19.42 0.67 -9.37
CA ARG A 419 -20.82 0.93 -9.74
C ARG A 419 -21.43 -0.13 -10.65
N ASN A 420 -20.60 -0.80 -11.47
CA ASN A 420 -21.04 -1.81 -12.43
C ASN A 420 -20.83 -3.25 -11.94
N SER A 421 -20.45 -3.45 -10.67
CA SER A 421 -20.32 -4.77 -10.05
C SER A 421 -21.62 -5.18 -9.36
N ALA A 422 -21.94 -6.47 -9.42
CA ALA A 422 -23.10 -7.05 -8.75
C ALA A 422 -22.73 -7.41 -7.30
N LEU A 423 -23.26 -6.66 -6.34
CA LEU A 423 -22.99 -6.84 -4.92
C LEU A 423 -23.99 -7.79 -4.28
N VAL A 424 -23.48 -8.71 -3.47
CA VAL A 424 -24.31 -9.63 -2.68
C VAL A 424 -23.81 -9.76 -1.25
N ASP A 425 -24.71 -9.91 -0.29
CA ASP A 425 -24.35 -10.31 1.07
C ASP A 425 -24.13 -11.84 1.17
N PRO A 426 -23.66 -12.37 2.32
CA PRO A 426 -23.44 -13.81 2.49
C PRO A 426 -24.74 -14.64 2.46
N GLU A 427 -25.89 -13.99 2.62
CA GLU A 427 -27.23 -14.60 2.54
C GLU A 427 -27.76 -14.59 1.08
N GLY A 428 -27.03 -13.96 0.16
CA GLY A 428 -27.36 -13.85 -1.26
C GLY A 428 -28.29 -12.69 -1.61
N ASN A 429 -28.58 -11.79 -0.68
CA ASN A 429 -29.37 -10.59 -0.94
C ASN A 429 -28.52 -9.58 -1.72
N ALA A 430 -29.14 -8.89 -2.68
CA ALA A 430 -28.48 -7.82 -3.42
C ALA A 430 -28.24 -6.61 -2.51
N ILE A 431 -27.03 -6.05 -2.57
CA ILE A 431 -26.68 -4.78 -1.93
C ILE A 431 -26.63 -3.72 -3.02
N ASP A 432 -27.17 -2.53 -2.78
CA ASP A 432 -27.02 -1.43 -3.73
C ASP A 432 -25.62 -0.81 -3.60
N ALA A 433 -24.99 -0.48 -4.72
CA ALA A 433 -23.70 0.22 -4.71
C ALA A 433 -23.87 1.65 -4.16
N ASP A 434 -25.05 2.26 -4.34
CA ASP A 434 -25.35 3.60 -3.84
C ASP A 434 -25.40 3.64 -2.30
N ASP A 435 -25.80 2.54 -1.65
CA ASP A 435 -25.73 2.41 -0.18
C ASP A 435 -24.28 2.46 0.33
N LEU A 436 -23.32 2.06 -0.53
CA LEU A 436 -21.90 2.12 -0.22
C LEU A 436 -21.32 3.47 -0.54
N PHE A 437 -21.55 4.09 -1.70
CA PHE A 437 -20.80 5.30 -2.09
C PHE A 437 -21.57 6.61 -1.89
N GLY A 438 -22.87 6.54 -1.60
CA GLY A 438 -23.76 7.69 -1.62
C GLY A 438 -24.17 8.05 -3.06
N ASP A 439 -25.35 8.64 -3.20
CA ASP A 439 -25.88 9.05 -4.50
C ASP A 439 -25.13 10.28 -5.04
N GLU A 440 -24.48 10.14 -6.19
CA GLU A 440 -23.79 11.25 -6.87
C GLU A 440 -24.76 12.27 -7.48
N SER A 441 -26.07 11.97 -7.58
CA SER A 441 -27.06 12.91 -8.09
C SER A 441 -27.23 14.17 -7.21
N GLN A 442 -26.63 14.18 -6.02
CA GLN A 442 -26.63 15.32 -5.09
C GLN A 442 -25.35 16.18 -5.16
N GLY A 443 -24.32 15.75 -5.91
CA GLY A 443 -23.03 16.45 -6.01
C GLY A 443 -23.02 17.65 -6.97
N ASP A 444 -24.02 17.77 -7.84
CA ASP A 444 -24.11 18.80 -8.89
C ASP A 444 -25.19 19.86 -8.60
N SER A 445 -25.74 19.88 -7.37
CA SER A 445 -26.84 20.77 -6.96
C SER A 445 -26.54 21.61 -5.72
N THR A 446 -25.32 22.14 -5.64
CA THR A 446 -25.04 23.31 -4.79
C THR A 446 -24.46 24.42 -5.66
N GLU A 447 -25.36 25.28 -6.13
CA GLU A 447 -25.08 26.63 -6.69
C GLU A 447 -24.34 27.53 -5.70
#